data_AF-A0A9P5C4K8-F1
#
_entry.id   AF-A0A9P5C4K8-F1
#
_cell.length_a   1.000
_cell.length_b   1.000
_cell.length_c   1.000
_cell.angle_alpha   90.00
_cell.angle_beta   90.00
_cell.angle_gamma   90.00
#
_symmetry.space_group_name_H-M   'P 1'
#
loop_
_entity.id
_entity.type
_entity.pdbx_description
1 polymer ?
#
loop_
_entity_poly.entity_id
_entity_poly.type
_entity_poly.pdbx_seq_one_letter_code
_entity_poly.pdbx_strand_id
1 'polypeptide(L)'
;MSSNHLLARQTPEWPANNWGQEGASQPTTSLALSTTFTPPSSCALPSQINILPPPGCLIWWNEPVPFPGRTIGDCYPTEFLRSYTSIPPTTLGALGSSIVPAMSPLVCPQSYCTQYVGDDSYIACCPSKYKFAITEVPVLSERPAYGGVCYTDIAQGEELTAMVYDSKGSARQEIWSPSTTGAQGWAHPIDGWAASSATAGYAVKKDENGSGSSSHERTASSQRPLSSIVDSGKNKAKKASSGVIAGAVLGALVALIAILRFVLFLLRRRKRAKTAEGGDQSDGSSQVEGTQIHQKDGNDARVEVNVMPYTELDVRKDYAHEMSVEQRVSELSAGPDVRRSGR
;
A
#
# COMPACT_ATOMS: atom_id res chain seq x y z
N MET A 1 13.36 27.21 12.44
CA MET A 1 12.52 26.03 12.14
C MET A 1 13.38 25.09 11.33
N SER A 2 13.72 23.92 11.88
CA SER A 2 14.62 22.97 11.22
C SER A 2 13.79 22.10 10.27
N SER A 3 13.96 22.25 8.96
CA SER A 3 13.29 21.43 7.97
C SER A 3 13.94 20.04 7.95
N ASN A 4 13.22 19.04 8.45
CA ASN A 4 13.66 17.65 8.31
C ASN A 4 13.57 17.27 6.84
N HIS A 5 14.72 17.12 6.19
CA HIS A 5 14.82 16.72 4.80
C HIS A 5 14.46 15.24 4.64
N LEU A 6 13.25 14.95 4.19
CA LEU A 6 12.85 13.60 3.77
C LEU A 6 13.46 13.31 2.40
N LEU A 7 14.32 12.28 2.31
CA LEU A 7 14.90 11.78 1.06
C LEU A 7 13.82 10.96 0.32
N ALA A 8 13.21 11.55 -0.70
CA ALA A 8 12.09 10.97 -1.46
C ALA A 8 12.53 9.96 -2.54
N ARG A 9 13.28 8.91 -2.15
CA ARG A 9 13.52 7.77 -3.04
C ARG A 9 12.90 6.50 -2.46
N GLN A 10 11.63 6.29 -2.78
CA GLN A 10 10.90 5.05 -2.51
C GLN A 10 10.51 4.43 -3.84
N THR A 11 11.45 3.82 -4.54
CA THR A 11 11.11 2.79 -5.53
C THR A 11 11.06 1.47 -4.77
N PRO A 12 9.88 0.92 -4.50
CA PRO A 12 9.80 -0.35 -3.81
C PRO A 12 10.29 -1.49 -4.72
N GLU A 13 11.42 -2.11 -4.33
CA GLU A 13 11.66 -3.50 -4.70
C GLU A 13 10.71 -4.34 -3.85
N TRP A 14 9.70 -4.94 -4.49
CA TRP A 14 8.82 -5.88 -3.82
C TRP A 14 9.67 -7.06 -3.32
N PRO A 15 9.76 -7.33 -2.00
CA PRO A 15 10.38 -8.55 -1.55
C PRO A 15 9.55 -9.71 -2.09
N ALA A 16 10.21 -10.64 -2.78
CA ALA A 16 9.59 -11.86 -3.28
C ALA A 16 8.92 -12.62 -2.12
N ASN A 17 7.60 -12.46 -2.00
CA ASN A 17 6.60 -13.38 -1.47
C ASN A 17 7.15 -14.46 -0.51
N ASN A 18 7.55 -14.01 0.68
CA ASN A 18 7.82 -14.87 1.84
C ASN A 18 6.86 -14.57 2.99
N TRP A 19 5.63 -14.13 2.66
CA TRP A 19 4.51 -14.10 3.59
C TRP A 19 4.11 -15.55 3.85
N GLY A 20 4.71 -16.12 4.89
CA GLY A 20 4.47 -17.50 5.33
C GLY A 20 2.97 -17.79 5.45
N GLN A 21 2.59 -18.96 4.94
CA GLN A 21 1.24 -19.51 4.85
C GLN A 21 0.54 -19.79 6.19
N GLU A 22 1.02 -19.27 7.32
CA GLU A 22 0.46 -19.60 8.64
C GLU A 22 -0.34 -18.42 9.21
N GLY A 23 -1.66 -18.44 8.98
CA GLY A 23 -2.60 -18.10 10.06
C GLY A 23 -3.62 -16.98 9.82
N ALA A 24 -3.41 -16.04 8.90
CA ALA A 24 -4.44 -15.02 8.61
C ALA A 24 -5.34 -15.51 7.47
N SER A 25 -6.41 -16.24 7.81
CA SER A 25 -7.52 -16.53 6.91
C SER A 25 -8.03 -15.22 6.31
N GLN A 26 -7.71 -14.97 5.03
CA GLN A 26 -8.22 -13.81 4.31
C GLN A 26 -9.75 -13.88 4.27
N PRO A 27 -10.47 -12.78 4.52
CA PRO A 27 -11.92 -12.78 4.42
C PRO A 27 -12.33 -13.03 2.97
N THR A 28 -12.82 -14.24 2.68
CA THR A 28 -13.58 -14.58 1.47
C THR A 28 -14.99 -13.98 1.49
N THR A 29 -15.37 -13.36 2.61
CA THR A 29 -16.66 -12.67 2.74
C THR A 29 -16.69 -11.43 1.86
N SER A 30 -17.55 -11.46 0.86
CA SER A 30 -17.96 -10.27 0.13
C SER A 30 -18.86 -9.41 1.03
N LEU A 31 -18.60 -8.10 1.10
CA LEU A 31 -19.46 -7.16 1.79
C LEU A 31 -20.39 -6.46 0.79
N ALA A 32 -21.68 -6.51 1.06
CA ALA A 32 -22.66 -5.75 0.28
C ALA A 32 -22.65 -4.29 0.71
N LEU A 33 -22.27 -3.40 -0.22
CA LEU A 33 -22.54 -1.98 -0.07
C LEU A 33 -24.01 -1.77 -0.38
N SER A 34 -24.82 -1.65 0.68
CA SER A 34 -26.26 -1.42 0.56
C SER A 34 -26.60 -0.05 -0.05
N THR A 35 -25.64 0.89 -0.07
CA THR A 35 -25.81 2.25 -0.58
C THR A 35 -24.57 2.73 -1.34
N THR A 36 -24.76 3.65 -2.28
CA THR A 36 -23.66 4.35 -2.95
C THR A 36 -22.96 5.27 -1.95
N PHE A 37 -21.73 4.92 -1.58
CA PHE A 37 -20.92 5.77 -0.72
C PHE A 37 -20.42 6.99 -1.51
N THR A 38 -20.73 8.18 -1.01
CA THR A 38 -20.24 9.45 -1.54
C THR A 38 -19.32 10.06 -0.51
N PRO A 39 -17.98 9.92 -0.64
CA PRO A 39 -17.06 10.53 0.31
C PRO A 39 -17.17 12.07 0.24
N PRO A 40 -16.82 12.77 1.33
CA PRO A 40 -16.59 14.20 1.28
C PRO A 40 -15.63 14.59 0.14
N SER A 41 -15.85 15.74 -0.47
CA SER A 41 -15.01 16.21 -1.59
C SER A 41 -13.54 16.35 -1.20
N SER A 42 -13.23 16.59 0.08
CA SER A 42 -11.87 16.62 0.62
C SER A 42 -11.10 15.33 0.35
N CYS A 43 -11.76 14.17 0.41
CA CYS A 43 -11.14 12.87 0.14
C CYS A 43 -10.73 12.69 -1.32
N ALA A 44 -11.28 13.48 -2.23
CA ALA A 44 -10.97 13.44 -3.66
C ALA A 44 -9.98 14.54 -4.09
N LEU A 45 -9.53 15.40 -3.18
CA LEU A 45 -8.65 16.53 -3.51
C LEU A 45 -7.22 16.06 -3.68
N PRO A 46 -6.62 15.99 -4.89
CA PRO A 46 -5.25 15.46 -5.16
C PRO A 46 -4.12 16.17 -4.37
N SER A 47 -4.44 17.23 -3.64
CA SER A 47 -3.53 17.94 -2.75
C SER A 47 -3.43 17.38 -1.32
N GLN A 48 -4.33 16.52 -0.84
CA GLN A 48 -4.30 15.99 0.54
C GLN A 48 -3.64 14.60 0.65
N ILE A 49 -2.46 14.53 1.26
CA ILE A 49 -1.72 13.28 1.49
C ILE A 49 -1.53 12.98 2.98
N ASN A 50 -1.33 11.71 3.32
CA ASN A 50 -0.85 11.26 4.62
C ASN A 50 0.62 10.87 4.51
N ILE A 51 1.46 11.37 5.40
CA ILE A 51 2.85 10.90 5.54
C ILE A 51 2.92 10.06 6.80
N LEU A 52 3.08 8.75 6.62
CA LEU A 52 3.08 7.74 7.68
C LEU A 52 4.29 7.92 8.63
N PRO A 53 4.22 7.40 9.87
CA PRO A 53 5.33 7.51 10.81
C PRO A 53 6.61 6.81 10.29
N PRO A 54 7.79 7.14 10.88
CA PRO A 54 9.01 6.39 10.68
C PRO A 54 8.84 4.89 11.00
N PRO A 55 9.66 4.00 10.41
CA PRO A 55 10.84 4.29 9.58
C PRO A 55 10.53 4.54 8.10
N GLY A 56 9.31 4.24 7.64
CA GLY A 56 8.97 4.26 6.23
C GLY A 56 8.71 5.66 5.67
N CYS A 57 8.09 6.56 6.44
CA CYS A 57 7.66 7.88 5.95
C CYS A 57 6.92 7.79 4.60
N LEU A 58 6.07 6.78 4.44
CA LEU A 58 5.38 6.48 3.19
C LEU A 58 4.32 7.55 2.91
N ILE A 59 4.19 7.93 1.63
CA ILE A 59 3.21 8.93 1.18
C ILE A 59 1.97 8.22 0.66
N TRP A 60 0.87 8.35 1.40
CA TRP A 60 -0.39 7.68 1.08
C TRP A 60 -1.51 8.68 0.84
N TRP A 61 -2.46 8.27 0.01
CA TRP A 61 -3.71 8.95 -0.26
C TRP A 61 -4.78 8.39 0.65
N ASN A 62 -5.25 9.21 1.60
CA ASN A 62 -6.27 8.83 2.57
C ASN A 62 -6.00 7.48 3.25
N GLU A 63 -4.80 7.23 3.79
CA GLU A 63 -4.55 5.96 4.48
C GLU A 63 -5.61 5.74 5.58
N PRO A 64 -6.42 4.66 5.51
CA PRO A 64 -7.49 4.43 6.49
C PRO A 64 -6.96 4.27 7.92
N VAL A 65 -5.76 3.71 8.09
CA VAL A 65 -5.12 3.54 9.41
C VAL A 65 -3.70 4.10 9.36
N PRO A 66 -3.53 5.43 9.41
CA PRO A 66 -2.22 6.06 9.22
C PRO A 66 -1.29 5.86 10.41
N PHE A 67 -1.84 5.42 11.55
CA PHE A 67 -1.11 5.06 12.75
C PHE A 67 -1.86 3.92 13.46
N PRO A 68 -1.17 2.94 14.08
CA PRO A 68 -1.82 1.86 14.82
C PRO A 68 -2.84 2.37 15.85
N GLY A 69 -4.07 1.86 15.79
CA GLY A 69 -5.16 2.27 16.68
C GLY A 69 -5.85 3.59 16.31
N ARG A 70 -5.49 4.22 15.18
CA ARG A 70 -6.20 5.38 14.63
C ARG A 70 -6.79 5.04 13.27
N THR A 71 -8.11 5.08 13.16
CA THR A 71 -8.82 4.90 11.89
C THR A 71 -9.41 6.22 11.43
N ILE A 72 -9.16 6.63 10.18
CA ILE A 72 -9.78 7.78 9.53
C ILE A 72 -10.91 7.27 8.66
N GLY A 73 -12.15 7.58 9.05
CA GLY A 73 -13.32 6.95 8.45
C GLY A 73 -13.96 7.71 7.30
N ASP A 74 -13.76 9.02 7.21
CA ASP A 74 -14.63 9.86 6.38
C ASP A 74 -14.51 9.58 4.87
N CYS A 75 -13.38 9.01 4.43
CA CYS A 75 -13.10 8.74 3.02
C CYS A 75 -13.47 7.33 2.55
N TYR A 76 -14.02 6.49 3.45
CA TYR A 76 -14.34 5.10 3.16
C TYR A 76 -15.71 4.70 3.71
N PRO A 77 -16.41 3.74 3.09
CA PRO A 77 -17.62 3.17 3.68
C PRO A 77 -17.34 2.55 5.06
N THR A 78 -18.27 2.66 6.00
CA THR A 78 -18.10 2.09 7.35
C THR A 78 -17.88 0.56 7.30
N GLU A 79 -18.55 -0.12 6.38
CA GLU A 79 -18.42 -1.55 6.13
C GLU A 79 -17.00 -1.93 5.66
N PHE A 80 -16.39 -1.10 4.82
CA PHE A 80 -15.00 -1.25 4.41
C PHE A 80 -14.08 -1.18 5.62
N LEU A 81 -14.24 -0.15 6.45
CA LEU A 81 -13.38 0.10 7.60
C LEU A 81 -13.50 -0.97 8.69
N ARG A 82 -14.67 -1.59 8.85
CA ARG A 82 -14.89 -2.67 9.84
C ARG A 82 -14.07 -3.93 9.54
N SER A 83 -13.76 -4.16 8.28
CA SER A 83 -12.99 -5.34 7.83
C SER A 83 -11.57 -4.98 7.38
N TYR A 84 -11.27 -3.68 7.30
CA TYR A 84 -9.95 -3.18 7.01
C TYR A 84 -8.97 -3.57 8.11
N THR A 85 -7.89 -4.25 7.72
CA THR A 85 -6.78 -4.53 8.64
C THR A 85 -5.50 -3.98 8.03
N SER A 86 -4.94 -2.93 8.63
CA SER A 86 -3.62 -2.41 8.25
C SER A 86 -2.53 -3.35 8.75
N ILE A 87 -1.61 -3.70 7.87
CA ILE A 87 -0.34 -4.34 8.21
C ILE A 87 0.70 -3.22 8.23
N PRO A 88 1.26 -2.86 9.41
CA PRO A 88 2.24 -1.80 9.49
C PRO A 88 3.50 -2.18 8.68
N PRO A 89 4.25 -1.18 8.17
CA PRO A 89 5.55 -1.44 7.58
C PRO A 89 6.45 -2.14 8.58
N THR A 90 7.13 -3.22 8.16
CA THR A 90 8.04 -3.97 9.03
C THR A 90 9.49 -3.58 8.74
N THR A 91 10.38 -3.78 9.72
CA THR A 91 11.82 -3.58 9.55
C THR A 91 12.45 -4.49 8.49
N LEU A 92 11.73 -5.54 8.06
CA LEU A 92 12.13 -6.46 6.99
C LEU A 92 11.76 -5.96 5.58
N GLY A 93 11.32 -4.71 5.44
CA GLY A 93 11.06 -4.09 4.15
C GLY A 93 9.67 -4.37 3.58
N ALA A 94 8.74 -4.92 4.36
CA ALA A 94 7.34 -4.90 3.97
C ALA A 94 6.84 -3.44 4.02
N LEU A 95 6.33 -2.92 2.90
CA LEU A 95 5.89 -1.52 2.75
C LEU A 95 4.61 -1.17 3.52
N GLY A 96 4.22 -2.01 4.46
CA GLY A 96 2.84 -2.07 4.89
C GLY A 96 1.95 -2.53 3.74
N SER A 97 0.93 -3.28 4.10
CA SER A 97 -0.12 -3.69 3.16
C SER A 97 -1.42 -3.68 3.93
N SER A 98 -2.55 -3.75 3.25
CA SER A 98 -3.83 -3.77 3.93
C SER A 98 -4.65 -4.94 3.46
N ILE A 99 -5.27 -5.61 4.42
CA ILE A 99 -6.28 -6.61 4.14
C ILE A 99 -7.58 -5.86 4.00
N VAL A 100 -8.11 -5.85 2.77
CA VAL A 100 -9.38 -5.20 2.43
C VAL A 100 -10.42 -6.25 2.05
N PRO A 101 -11.69 -6.09 2.47
CA PRO A 101 -12.77 -6.95 2.00
C PRO A 101 -12.96 -6.76 0.48
N ALA A 102 -13.49 -7.77 -0.19
CA ALA A 102 -14.06 -7.56 -1.51
C ALA A 102 -15.48 -6.99 -1.35
N MET A 103 -15.85 -6.04 -2.20
CA MET A 103 -17.19 -5.45 -2.21
C MET A 103 -18.08 -6.11 -3.27
N SER A 104 -19.37 -6.34 -3.00
CA SER A 104 -20.31 -6.79 -4.04
C SER A 104 -21.77 -6.45 -3.71
N PRO A 105 -22.52 -5.76 -4.60
CA PRO A 105 -22.05 -5.23 -5.86
C PRO A 105 -21.13 -4.00 -5.66
N LEU A 106 -20.01 -3.96 -6.37
CA LEU A 106 -19.09 -2.84 -6.36
C LEU A 106 -19.41 -1.87 -7.51
N VAL A 107 -19.59 -0.61 -7.15
CA VAL A 107 -19.55 0.53 -8.08
C VAL A 107 -18.40 1.41 -7.61
N CYS A 108 -17.49 1.78 -8.51
CA CYS A 108 -16.38 2.66 -8.14
C CYS A 108 -16.93 3.98 -7.56
N PRO A 109 -16.42 4.43 -6.39
CA PRO A 109 -16.89 5.66 -5.78
C PRO A 109 -16.73 6.87 -6.71
N GLN A 110 -17.44 7.95 -6.38
CA GLN A 110 -17.21 9.21 -7.07
C GLN A 110 -15.75 9.63 -6.94
N SER A 111 -15.15 10.10 -8.04
CA SER A 111 -13.72 10.43 -8.16
C SER A 111 -12.76 9.24 -8.17
N TYR A 112 -13.27 8.02 -8.36
CA TYR A 112 -12.47 6.83 -8.66
C TYR A 112 -12.71 6.36 -10.09
N CYS A 113 -11.76 5.61 -10.63
CA CYS A 113 -11.81 4.97 -11.95
C CYS A 113 -11.72 3.48 -11.79
N THR A 114 -12.44 2.74 -12.62
CA THR A 114 -12.16 1.32 -12.83
C THR A 114 -10.82 1.21 -13.56
N GLN A 115 -9.77 0.81 -12.84
CA GLN A 115 -8.43 0.61 -13.42
C GLN A 115 -8.17 -0.85 -13.80
N TYR A 116 -8.94 -1.77 -13.22
CA TYR A 116 -8.83 -3.20 -13.50
C TYR A 116 -10.22 -3.78 -13.75
N VAL A 117 -10.31 -4.65 -14.76
CA VAL A 117 -11.49 -5.49 -15.04
C VAL A 117 -10.97 -6.91 -15.27
N GLY A 118 -11.42 -7.83 -14.44
CA GLY A 118 -11.14 -9.26 -14.54
C GLY A 118 -12.38 -10.05 -14.94
N ASP A 119 -12.28 -11.36 -14.77
CA ASP A 119 -13.38 -12.30 -15.01
C ASP A 119 -14.52 -12.11 -13.97
N ASP A 120 -15.70 -12.67 -14.27
CA ASP A 120 -16.87 -12.65 -13.38
C ASP A 120 -17.33 -11.26 -12.90
N SER A 121 -17.06 -10.22 -13.69
CA SER A 121 -17.31 -8.81 -13.35
C SER A 121 -16.49 -8.31 -12.16
N TYR A 122 -15.39 -8.96 -11.82
CA TYR A 122 -14.46 -8.48 -10.81
C TYR A 122 -13.73 -7.22 -11.31
N ILE A 123 -13.65 -6.19 -10.47
CA ILE A 123 -13.03 -4.90 -10.78
C ILE A 123 -12.18 -4.40 -9.63
N ALA A 124 -11.25 -3.50 -9.95
CA ALA A 124 -10.59 -2.67 -8.95
C ALA A 124 -10.65 -1.18 -9.34
N CYS A 125 -10.91 -0.37 -8.32
CA CYS A 125 -11.10 1.06 -8.42
C CYS A 125 -9.91 1.79 -7.79
N CYS A 126 -9.33 2.75 -8.49
CA CYS A 126 -8.30 3.66 -7.96
C CYS A 126 -8.79 5.10 -7.98
N PRO A 127 -8.24 5.99 -7.14
CA PRO A 127 -8.49 7.42 -7.24
C PRO A 127 -8.25 7.94 -8.66
N SER A 128 -8.96 8.99 -9.03
CA SER A 128 -8.80 9.62 -10.35
C SER A 128 -7.34 10.03 -10.59
N LYS A 129 -6.83 9.77 -11.81
CA LYS A 129 -5.45 10.03 -12.25
C LYS A 129 -4.40 9.06 -11.69
N TYR A 130 -4.75 8.19 -10.75
CA TYR A 130 -3.86 7.13 -10.30
C TYR A 130 -3.79 6.01 -11.33
N LYS A 131 -2.59 5.48 -11.51
CA LYS A 131 -2.33 4.23 -12.21
C LYS A 131 -2.55 3.07 -11.25
N PHE A 132 -2.73 1.87 -11.78
CA PHE A 132 -2.86 0.66 -10.99
C PHE A 132 -1.73 -0.32 -11.32
N ALA A 133 -1.09 -0.85 -10.29
CA ALA A 133 -0.13 -1.94 -10.39
C ALA A 133 -0.72 -3.20 -9.73
N ILE A 134 -0.90 -4.25 -10.53
CA ILE A 134 -1.22 -5.58 -10.01
C ILE A 134 0.05 -6.28 -9.50
N THR A 135 -0.14 -7.23 -8.61
CA THR A 135 0.91 -8.20 -8.26
C THR A 135 1.08 -9.20 -9.40
N GLU A 136 2.32 -9.61 -9.71
CA GLU A 136 2.57 -10.58 -10.79
C GLU A 136 1.91 -11.94 -10.51
N VAL A 137 1.85 -12.31 -9.23
CA VAL A 137 1.22 -13.53 -8.75
C VAL A 137 0.11 -13.12 -7.78
N PRO A 138 -1.17 -13.31 -8.16
CA PRO A 138 -2.29 -13.07 -7.26
C PRO A 138 -2.14 -13.87 -5.98
N VAL A 139 -2.35 -13.20 -4.84
CA VAL A 139 -2.41 -13.88 -3.54
C VAL A 139 -3.66 -14.78 -3.47
N LEU A 140 -4.74 -14.34 -4.10
CA LEU A 140 -6.02 -15.04 -4.22
C LEU A 140 -6.41 -15.10 -5.69
N SER A 141 -6.60 -16.30 -6.24
CA SER A 141 -6.91 -16.51 -7.65
C SER A 141 -8.21 -15.84 -8.10
N GLU A 142 -9.20 -15.83 -7.21
CA GLU A 142 -10.52 -15.24 -7.40
C GLU A 142 -10.55 -13.71 -7.21
N ARG A 143 -9.45 -13.14 -6.70
CA ARG A 143 -9.27 -11.69 -6.54
C ARG A 143 -7.92 -11.27 -7.14
N PRO A 144 -7.78 -11.29 -8.48
CA PRO A 144 -6.50 -11.02 -9.14
C PRO A 144 -5.94 -9.60 -8.92
N ALA A 145 -6.76 -8.66 -8.47
CA ALA A 145 -6.34 -7.30 -8.12
C ALA A 145 -6.05 -7.13 -6.60
N TYR A 146 -6.30 -8.16 -5.79
CA TYR A 146 -6.05 -8.12 -4.36
C TYR A 146 -4.54 -8.05 -4.07
N GLY A 147 -4.16 -7.11 -3.19
CA GLY A 147 -2.77 -6.76 -2.93
C GLY A 147 -2.14 -5.86 -4.00
N GLY A 148 -2.89 -5.48 -5.05
CA GLY A 148 -2.47 -4.43 -5.96
C GLY A 148 -2.38 -3.07 -5.28
N VAL A 149 -1.76 -2.11 -5.95
CA VAL A 149 -1.57 -0.76 -5.42
C VAL A 149 -1.90 0.29 -6.47
N CYS A 150 -2.62 1.33 -6.06
CA CYS A 150 -2.82 2.51 -6.88
C CYS A 150 -1.66 3.48 -6.62
N TYR A 151 -1.13 4.11 -7.67
CA TYR A 151 -0.03 5.07 -7.52
C TYR A 151 -0.14 6.24 -8.48
N THR A 152 0.41 7.38 -8.06
CA THR A 152 0.62 8.56 -8.92
C THR A 152 2.03 9.09 -8.74
N ASP A 153 2.59 9.65 -9.80
CA ASP A 153 3.84 10.38 -9.73
C ASP A 153 3.54 11.78 -9.16
N ILE A 154 4.41 12.29 -8.27
CA ILE A 154 4.32 13.64 -7.68
C ILE A 154 5.49 14.45 -8.24
N ALA A 155 5.19 15.61 -8.83
CA ALA A 155 6.22 16.42 -9.48
C ALA A 155 7.15 17.07 -8.43
N GLN A 156 8.44 17.19 -8.75
CA GLN A 156 9.40 17.90 -7.88
C GLN A 156 8.92 19.34 -7.65
N GLY A 157 8.88 19.77 -6.39
CA GLY A 157 8.40 21.10 -6.00
C GLY A 157 6.88 21.29 -6.02
N GLU A 158 6.08 20.26 -6.35
CA GLU A 158 4.63 20.31 -6.21
C GLU A 158 4.24 20.46 -4.74
N GLU A 159 3.50 21.52 -4.41
CA GLU A 159 3.02 21.77 -3.05
C GLU A 159 1.74 20.99 -2.77
N LEU A 160 1.82 20.07 -1.83
CA LEU A 160 0.71 19.27 -1.31
C LEU A 160 0.46 19.63 0.16
N THR A 161 -0.78 19.50 0.58
CA THR A 161 -1.16 19.53 2.00
C THR A 161 -0.97 18.14 2.59
N ALA A 162 0.01 17.98 3.46
CA ALA A 162 0.30 16.72 4.12
C ALA A 162 -0.22 16.69 5.55
N MET A 163 -0.88 15.59 5.93
CA MET A 163 -1.09 15.20 7.32
C MET A 163 0.05 14.26 7.73
N VAL A 164 0.99 14.77 8.52
CA VAL A 164 2.23 14.07 8.88
C VAL A 164 2.10 13.47 10.27
N TYR A 165 2.35 12.17 10.36
CA TYR A 165 2.31 11.41 11.61
C TYR A 165 3.72 11.21 12.15
N ASP A 166 3.91 11.47 13.44
CA ASP A 166 5.16 11.15 14.13
C ASP A 166 5.15 9.73 14.73
N SER A 167 6.27 9.30 15.30
CA SER A 167 6.40 7.97 15.93
C SER A 167 5.49 7.75 17.14
N LYS A 168 4.86 8.81 17.68
CA LYS A 168 3.89 8.74 18.77
C LYS A 168 2.44 8.80 18.26
N GLY A 169 2.24 8.87 16.94
CA GLY A 169 0.93 8.98 16.32
C GLY A 169 0.31 10.38 16.42
N SER A 170 1.11 11.39 16.79
CA SER A 170 0.66 12.78 16.72
C SER A 170 0.63 13.21 15.26
N ALA A 171 -0.47 13.85 14.86
CA ALA A 171 -0.68 14.30 13.50
C ALA A 171 -0.57 15.83 13.44
N ARG A 172 0.08 16.35 12.39
CA ARG A 172 0.09 17.78 12.08
C ARG A 172 -0.12 17.99 10.59
N GLN A 173 -0.82 19.06 10.24
CA GLN A 173 -0.97 19.47 8.86
C GLN A 173 0.16 20.42 8.48
N GLU A 174 0.83 20.17 7.36
CA GLU A 174 1.87 21.06 6.81
C GLU A 174 1.82 21.09 5.28
N ILE A 175 2.38 22.15 4.69
CA ILE A 175 2.64 22.17 3.25
C ILE A 175 3.92 21.36 3.03
N TRP A 176 3.84 20.35 2.17
CA TRP A 176 4.94 19.46 1.82
C TRP A 176 5.17 19.50 0.32
N SER A 177 6.43 19.53 -0.10
CA SER A 177 6.80 19.38 -1.50
C SER A 177 8.00 18.45 -1.64
N PRO A 178 8.02 17.56 -2.65
CA PRO A 178 9.13 16.66 -2.85
C PRO A 178 10.35 17.44 -3.34
N SER A 179 11.47 17.27 -2.64
CA SER A 179 12.75 17.90 -2.96
C SER A 179 13.46 17.25 -4.15
N THR A 180 13.02 16.07 -4.58
CA THR A 180 13.62 15.27 -5.66
C THR A 180 12.56 14.72 -6.60
N THR A 181 12.96 14.37 -7.82
CA THR A 181 12.08 13.71 -8.80
C THR A 181 11.83 12.25 -8.43
N GLY A 182 10.68 11.71 -8.82
CA GLY A 182 10.34 10.30 -8.59
C GLY A 182 9.63 10.04 -7.26
N ALA A 183 9.17 11.09 -6.58
CA ALA A 183 8.22 10.94 -5.49
C ALA A 183 6.92 10.33 -6.03
N GLN A 184 6.34 9.40 -5.28
CA GLN A 184 5.08 8.74 -5.64
C GLN A 184 4.13 8.80 -4.45
N GLY A 185 2.84 9.02 -4.76
CA GLY A 185 1.76 8.88 -3.81
C GLY A 185 1.05 7.55 -4.05
N TRP A 186 0.82 6.80 -2.97
CA TRP A 186 0.19 5.48 -3.03
C TRP A 186 -1.25 5.54 -2.54
N ALA A 187 -2.12 4.63 -2.97
CA ALA A 187 -3.47 4.49 -2.46
C ALA A 187 -3.90 3.03 -2.48
N HIS A 188 -4.78 2.65 -1.55
CA HIS A 188 -5.40 1.33 -1.59
C HIS A 188 -6.42 1.25 -2.71
N PRO A 189 -6.37 0.21 -3.57
CA PRO A 189 -7.47 -0.07 -4.47
C PRO A 189 -8.70 -0.49 -3.67
N ILE A 190 -9.89 -0.19 -4.21
CA ILE A 190 -11.15 -0.78 -3.75
C ILE A 190 -11.53 -1.83 -4.79
N ASP A 191 -11.51 -3.11 -4.42
CA ASP A 191 -11.80 -4.22 -5.32
C ASP A 191 -13.06 -5.00 -4.92
N GLY A 192 -13.61 -5.74 -5.88
CA GLY A 192 -14.88 -6.42 -5.70
C GLY A 192 -15.55 -6.80 -7.01
N TRP A 193 -16.80 -7.25 -6.95
CA TRP A 193 -17.59 -7.69 -8.11
C TRP A 193 -18.65 -6.66 -8.45
N ALA A 194 -18.64 -6.15 -9.68
CA ALA A 194 -19.67 -5.26 -10.17
C ALA A 194 -21.01 -6.01 -10.37
N ALA A 195 -22.13 -5.29 -10.27
CA ALA A 195 -23.46 -5.85 -10.51
C ALA A 195 -23.67 -6.35 -11.96
N SER A 196 -22.82 -5.87 -12.89
CA SER A 196 -22.83 -6.23 -14.31
C SER A 196 -21.43 -6.03 -14.88
N SER A 197 -21.21 -6.46 -16.13
CA SER A 197 -19.92 -6.29 -16.82
C SER A 197 -19.47 -4.83 -16.81
N ALA A 198 -18.33 -4.56 -16.18
CA ALA A 198 -17.74 -3.22 -16.13
C ALA A 198 -16.79 -2.99 -17.31
N THR A 199 -16.57 -1.71 -17.64
CA THR A 199 -15.52 -1.29 -18.57
C THR A 199 -14.50 -0.47 -17.82
N ALA A 200 -13.22 -0.62 -18.16
CA ALA A 200 -12.17 0.21 -17.59
C ALA A 200 -12.39 1.69 -17.93
N GLY A 201 -12.06 2.58 -16.99
CA GLY A 201 -12.19 4.02 -17.14
C GLY A 201 -13.02 4.68 -16.04
N TYR A 202 -13.36 5.94 -16.29
CA TYR A 202 -14.17 6.75 -15.39
C TYR A 202 -15.64 6.42 -15.60
N ALA A 203 -16.41 6.37 -14.51
CA ALA A 203 -17.85 6.49 -14.63
C ALA A 203 -18.16 7.85 -15.27
N VAL A 204 -18.46 7.86 -16.56
CA VAL A 204 -18.91 9.06 -17.25
C VAL A 204 -20.18 9.48 -16.54
N LYS A 205 -20.15 10.59 -15.80
CA LYS A 205 -21.37 11.24 -15.37
C LYS A 205 -22.13 11.51 -16.66
N LYS A 206 -23.20 10.77 -16.89
CA LYS A 206 -24.17 11.11 -17.91
C LYS A 206 -24.77 12.42 -17.41
N ASP A 207 -24.20 13.54 -17.85
CA ASP A 207 -24.71 14.85 -17.49
C ASP A 207 -26.19 14.88 -17.88
N GLU A 208 -27.07 14.85 -16.88
CA GLU A 208 -28.53 14.89 -17.07
C GLU A 208 -29.02 16.25 -17.60
N ASN A 209 -28.14 17.06 -18.17
CA ASN A 209 -28.45 18.40 -18.66
C ASN A 209 -28.94 18.42 -20.12
N GLY A 210 -29.56 17.31 -20.58
CA GLY A 210 -30.02 17.10 -21.95
C GLY A 210 -31.54 16.92 -22.08
N SER A 211 -32.35 17.61 -21.28
CA SER A 211 -33.76 17.82 -21.62
C SER A 211 -33.87 19.02 -22.56
N GLY A 212 -33.77 18.72 -23.85
CA GLY A 212 -33.87 19.69 -24.94
C GLY A 212 -34.28 18.99 -26.23
N SER A 213 -35.46 18.34 -26.19
CA SER A 213 -36.16 17.89 -27.38
C SER A 213 -36.47 19.11 -28.25
N SER A 214 -35.64 19.36 -29.27
CA SER A 214 -36.03 20.14 -30.44
C SER A 214 -35.95 19.21 -31.65
N SER A 215 -37.13 18.70 -32.01
CA SER A 215 -37.40 18.14 -33.32
C SER A 215 -37.20 19.24 -34.36
N HIS A 216 -36.05 19.25 -35.04
CA HIS A 216 -35.90 19.95 -36.30
C HIS A 216 -35.62 18.98 -37.44
N GLU A 217 -36.45 19.18 -38.45
CA GLU A 217 -36.61 18.39 -39.65
C GLU A 217 -35.34 18.27 -40.47
N ARG A 218 -35.26 17.09 -41.08
CA ARG A 218 -34.52 16.71 -42.28
C ARG A 218 -34.18 17.91 -43.19
N THR A 219 -32.90 18.13 -43.43
CA THR A 219 -32.43 18.59 -44.73
C THR A 219 -31.29 17.67 -45.17
N ALA A 220 -31.58 16.92 -46.23
CA ALA A 220 -30.63 16.07 -46.91
C ALA A 220 -29.52 16.91 -47.53
N SER A 221 -28.26 16.61 -47.21
CA SER A 221 -27.17 16.92 -48.12
C SER A 221 -26.20 15.75 -48.15
N SER A 222 -25.98 15.31 -49.38
CA SER A 222 -25.17 14.18 -49.81
C SER A 222 -23.70 14.47 -49.59
N GLN A 223 -23.04 13.74 -48.70
CA GLN A 223 -21.58 13.54 -48.75
C GLN A 223 -21.23 12.10 -48.38
N ARG A 224 -20.77 11.35 -49.39
CA ARG A 224 -20.08 10.06 -49.28
C ARG A 224 -18.89 10.18 -48.32
N PRO A 225 -18.66 9.17 -47.47
CA PRO A 225 -17.31 8.77 -47.14
C PRO A 225 -16.99 7.37 -47.66
N LEU A 226 -15.82 7.34 -48.26
CA LEU A 226 -15.05 6.24 -48.80
C LEU A 226 -14.93 5.09 -47.79
N SER A 227 -15.12 3.88 -48.30
CA SER A 227 -14.90 2.62 -47.61
C SER A 227 -13.41 2.41 -47.33
N SER A 228 -13.01 2.28 -46.07
CA SER A 228 -11.75 1.65 -45.69
C SER A 228 -12.04 0.44 -44.80
N ILE A 229 -12.18 -0.70 -45.48
CA ILE A 229 -12.17 -2.04 -44.91
C ILE A 229 -10.76 -2.24 -44.32
N VAL A 230 -10.63 -2.22 -42.99
CA VAL A 230 -9.42 -2.71 -42.32
C VAL A 230 -9.70 -4.15 -41.92
N ASP A 231 -9.13 -5.03 -42.74
CA ASP A 231 -9.11 -6.48 -42.62
C ASP A 231 -8.49 -6.88 -41.27
N SER A 232 -9.27 -7.56 -40.44
CA SER A 232 -8.82 -8.15 -39.18
C SER A 232 -8.00 -9.40 -39.49
N GLY A 233 -6.70 -9.19 -39.73
CA GLY A 233 -5.70 -10.24 -39.85
C GLY A 233 -5.65 -11.11 -38.60
N LYS A 234 -6.32 -12.27 -38.64
CA LYS A 234 -6.17 -13.37 -37.68
C LYS A 234 -4.72 -13.84 -37.69
N ASN A 235 -3.90 -13.30 -36.79
CA ASN A 235 -2.55 -13.78 -36.55
C ASN A 235 -2.63 -15.18 -35.92
N LYS A 236 -2.52 -16.21 -36.77
CA LYS A 236 -2.36 -17.60 -36.34
C LYS A 236 -1.09 -17.69 -35.49
N ALA A 237 -1.26 -17.95 -34.20
CA ALA A 237 -0.16 -18.23 -33.29
C ALA A 237 0.72 -19.35 -33.87
N LYS A 238 1.97 -19.01 -34.21
CA LYS A 238 2.95 -19.97 -34.69
C LYS A 238 3.33 -20.87 -33.50
N LYS A 239 2.87 -22.12 -33.52
CA LYS A 239 3.28 -23.14 -32.55
C LYS A 239 4.81 -23.23 -32.58
N ALA A 240 5.45 -22.87 -31.47
CA ALA A 240 6.90 -22.93 -31.35
C ALA A 240 7.37 -24.38 -31.55
N SER A 241 8.42 -24.54 -32.35
CA SER A 241 9.06 -25.84 -32.59
C SER A 241 9.51 -26.45 -31.27
N SER A 242 9.10 -27.70 -31.01
CA SER A 242 9.45 -28.47 -29.81
C SER A 242 10.96 -28.57 -29.57
N GLY A 243 11.77 -28.45 -30.64
CA GLY A 243 13.23 -28.41 -30.54
C GLY A 243 13.77 -27.16 -29.82
N VAL A 244 13.10 -26.01 -29.95
CA VAL A 244 13.53 -24.76 -29.28
C VAL A 244 13.26 -24.83 -27.78
N ILE A 245 12.14 -25.44 -27.39
CA ILE A 245 11.76 -25.62 -25.98
C ILE A 245 12.76 -26.56 -25.28
N ALA A 246 13.16 -27.66 -25.92
CA ALA A 246 14.14 -28.59 -25.36
C ALA A 246 15.53 -27.96 -25.17
N GLY A 247 15.97 -27.09 -26.09
CA GLY A 247 17.25 -26.39 -25.99
C GLY A 247 17.31 -25.39 -24.83
N ALA A 248 16.23 -24.66 -24.57
CA ALA A 248 16.17 -23.68 -23.50
C ALA A 248 16.32 -24.32 -22.10
N VAL A 249 15.70 -25.48 -21.89
CA VAL A 249 15.76 -26.20 -20.60
C VAL A 249 17.17 -26.71 -20.31
N LEU A 250 17.86 -27.26 -21.32
CA LEU A 250 19.22 -27.76 -21.14
C LEU A 250 20.21 -26.61 -20.86
N GLY A 251 20.04 -25.47 -21.53
CA GLY A 251 20.85 -24.27 -21.27
C GLY A 251 20.68 -23.74 -19.85
N ALA A 252 19.43 -23.68 -19.35
CA ALA A 252 19.14 -23.24 -17.99
C ALA A 252 19.78 -24.15 -16.91
N LEU A 253 19.77 -25.47 -17.12
CA LEU A 253 20.38 -26.43 -16.19
C LEU A 253 21.91 -26.26 -16.11
N VAL A 254 22.59 -26.07 -17.24
CA VAL A 254 24.04 -25.85 -17.26
C VAL A 254 24.41 -24.52 -16.59
N ALA A 255 23.66 -23.46 -16.85
CA ALA A 255 23.86 -22.16 -16.21
C ALA A 255 23.67 -22.21 -14.69
N LEU A 256 22.64 -22.92 -14.21
CA LEU A 256 22.37 -23.08 -12.78
C LEU A 256 23.52 -23.81 -12.06
N ILE A 257 24.07 -24.86 -12.64
CA ILE A 257 25.22 -25.60 -12.08
C ILE A 257 26.47 -24.70 -12.00
N ALA A 258 26.72 -23.86 -13.02
CA ALA A 258 27.82 -22.92 -13.02
C ALA A 258 27.70 -21.87 -11.91
N ILE A 259 26.49 -21.31 -11.70
CA ILE A 259 26.21 -20.33 -10.63
C ILE A 259 26.42 -20.96 -9.25
N LEU A 260 25.92 -22.18 -9.01
CA LEU A 260 26.11 -22.86 -7.71
C LEU A 260 27.59 -23.12 -7.41
N ARG A 261 28.38 -23.52 -8.41
CA ARG A 261 29.85 -23.68 -8.27
C ARG A 261 30.53 -22.36 -7.95
N PHE A 262 30.10 -21.26 -8.58
CA PHE A 262 30.65 -19.93 -8.34
C PHE A 262 30.35 -19.42 -6.92
N VAL A 263 29.11 -19.58 -6.43
CA VAL A 263 28.74 -19.20 -5.06
C VAL A 263 29.53 -19.99 -4.02
N LEU A 264 29.66 -21.32 -4.20
CA LEU A 264 30.48 -22.15 -3.30
C LEU A 264 31.96 -21.75 -3.31
N PHE A 265 32.48 -21.34 -4.46
CA PHE A 265 33.85 -20.81 -4.56
C PHE A 265 34.04 -19.52 -3.77
N LEU A 266 33.10 -18.56 -3.87
CA LEU A 266 33.14 -17.31 -3.11
C LEU A 266 33.01 -17.55 -1.60
N LEU A 267 32.13 -18.46 -1.17
CA LEU A 267 31.99 -18.82 0.25
C LEU A 267 33.25 -19.49 0.81
N ARG A 268 33.89 -20.37 0.04
CA ARG A 268 35.18 -20.97 0.44
C ARG A 268 36.29 -19.93 0.53
N ARG A 269 36.35 -18.97 -0.39
CA ARG A 269 37.33 -17.87 -0.35
C ARG A 269 37.12 -16.99 0.88
N ARG A 270 35.86 -16.66 1.20
CA ARG A 270 35.53 -15.81 2.36
C ARG A 270 35.81 -16.50 3.70
N LYS A 271 35.62 -17.82 3.80
CA LYS A 271 36.00 -18.57 5.01
C LYS A 271 37.52 -18.53 5.27
N ARG A 272 38.36 -18.60 4.23
CA ARG A 272 39.82 -18.52 4.38
C ARG A 272 40.31 -17.13 4.84
N ALA A 273 39.60 -16.06 4.49
CA ALA A 273 39.94 -14.72 4.95
C ALA A 273 39.70 -14.54 6.47
N LYS A 274 38.64 -15.13 7.02
CA LYS A 274 38.31 -15.00 8.45
C LYS A 274 39.26 -15.74 9.39
N THR A 275 39.93 -16.80 8.93
CA THR A 275 40.89 -17.54 9.76
C THR A 275 42.25 -16.85 9.87
N ALA A 276 42.49 -15.78 9.11
CA ALA A 276 43.74 -15.00 9.18
C ALA A 276 43.71 -13.86 10.21
N GLU A 277 42.54 -13.50 10.75
CA GLU A 277 42.38 -12.35 11.67
C GLU A 277 42.02 -12.75 13.11
N GLY A 278 42.00 -14.05 13.44
CA GLY A 278 41.58 -14.57 14.75
C GLY A 278 42.70 -15.05 15.68
N GLY A 279 43.95 -14.64 15.44
CA GLY A 279 45.08 -14.96 16.32
C GLY A 279 45.51 -13.73 17.12
N ASP A 280 45.47 -13.84 18.45
CA ASP A 280 45.95 -12.93 19.50
C ASP A 280 45.08 -11.73 19.92
N GLN A 281 44.36 -11.93 21.05
CA GLN A 281 44.22 -10.99 22.17
C GLN A 281 43.39 -11.70 23.26
N SER A 282 44.02 -12.42 24.19
CA SER A 282 44.65 -11.95 25.44
C SER A 282 43.73 -11.10 26.32
N ASP A 283 43.30 -11.73 27.41
CA ASP A 283 42.70 -11.17 28.62
C ASP A 283 43.38 -9.85 29.06
N GLY A 284 42.57 -8.89 29.49
CA GLY A 284 43.08 -7.60 29.99
C GLY A 284 42.01 -6.65 30.52
N SER A 285 41.51 -6.93 31.72
CA SER A 285 40.90 -5.98 32.66
C SER A 285 41.49 -4.56 32.58
N SER A 286 40.65 -3.51 32.57
CA SER A 286 40.73 -2.37 33.50
C SER A 286 39.57 -1.38 33.32
N GLN A 287 38.92 -1.15 34.46
CA GLN A 287 37.98 -0.09 34.80
C GLN A 287 38.70 1.28 34.82
N VAL A 288 38.19 2.30 34.11
CA VAL A 288 38.58 3.70 34.35
C VAL A 288 37.36 4.61 34.26
N GLU A 289 37.07 5.22 35.40
CA GLU A 289 36.18 6.34 35.65
C GLU A 289 36.86 7.65 35.18
N GLY A 290 36.15 8.46 34.40
CA GLY A 290 36.69 9.69 33.81
C GLY A 290 35.64 10.78 33.66
N THR A 291 35.78 11.79 34.52
CA THR A 291 35.00 13.03 34.62
C THR A 291 35.21 13.93 33.39
N GLN A 292 34.14 14.52 32.84
CA GLN A 292 34.26 15.62 31.86
C GLN A 292 33.76 16.94 32.46
N ILE A 293 34.70 17.87 32.55
CA ILE A 293 34.50 19.31 32.73
C ILE A 293 34.46 19.90 31.32
N HIS A 294 33.38 20.59 30.94
CA HIS A 294 33.36 21.41 29.73
C HIS A 294 33.21 22.89 30.05
N GLN A 295 34.28 23.60 29.68
CA GLN A 295 34.50 25.03 29.73
C GLN A 295 33.65 25.74 28.68
N LYS A 296 33.06 26.86 29.10
CA LYS A 296 32.24 27.79 28.34
C LYS A 296 33.13 28.89 27.77
N ASP A 297 33.07 29.13 26.46
CA ASP A 297 33.34 30.44 25.83
C ASP A 297 32.86 30.47 24.37
N GLY A 298 32.27 31.60 23.96
CA GLY A 298 32.28 32.05 22.56
C GLY A 298 30.99 31.88 21.75
N ASN A 299 30.27 32.98 21.56
CA ASN A 299 29.09 33.17 20.72
C ASN A 299 29.24 32.65 19.27
N ASP A 300 28.70 31.48 18.96
CA ASP A 300 27.97 31.24 17.70
C ASP A 300 27.06 30.01 17.88
N ALA A 301 25.74 30.22 17.90
CA ALA A 301 24.78 29.14 18.14
C ALA A 301 24.49 28.39 16.84
N ARG A 302 25.44 27.59 16.38
CA ARG A 302 25.20 26.47 15.47
C ARG A 302 25.09 25.20 16.31
N VAL A 303 23.86 24.82 16.63
CA VAL A 303 23.57 23.51 17.22
C VAL A 303 23.69 22.48 16.10
N GLU A 304 24.87 21.90 15.95
CA GLU A 304 25.05 20.66 15.20
C GLU A 304 24.33 19.55 15.97
N VAL A 305 23.10 19.23 15.56
CA VAL A 305 22.46 17.98 15.96
C VAL A 305 23.22 16.88 15.23
N ASN A 306 24.16 16.28 15.95
CA ASN A 306 24.83 15.07 15.55
C ASN A 306 23.75 14.03 15.20
N VAL A 307 23.65 13.68 13.92
CA VAL A 307 22.83 12.54 13.48
C VAL A 307 23.45 11.33 14.16
N MET A 308 22.76 10.79 15.17
CA MET A 308 23.22 9.58 15.82
C MET A 308 23.38 8.49 14.74
N PRO A 309 24.57 7.88 14.61
CA PRO A 309 24.67 6.62 13.89
C PRO A 309 23.77 5.62 14.61
N TYR A 310 22.87 4.98 13.87
CA TYR A 310 22.04 3.90 14.38
C TYR A 310 22.95 2.81 14.95
N THR A 311 23.12 2.79 16.27
CA THR A 311 23.55 1.58 16.97
C THR A 311 22.38 0.61 16.89
N GLU A 312 22.60 -0.49 16.19
CA GLU A 312 21.83 -1.72 16.19
C GLU A 312 21.36 -2.02 17.63
N LEU A 313 20.09 -1.72 17.91
CA LEU A 313 19.46 -2.07 19.17
C LEU A 313 19.24 -3.58 19.15
N ASP A 314 20.08 -4.30 19.88
CA ASP A 314 19.89 -5.70 20.26
C ASP A 314 18.61 -5.78 21.12
N VAL A 315 17.45 -5.88 20.45
CA VAL A 315 16.16 -6.12 21.10
C VAL A 315 16.09 -7.60 21.44
N ARG A 316 16.79 -7.96 22.52
CA ARG A 316 16.70 -9.27 23.15
C ARG A 316 16.02 -9.12 24.50
N LYS A 317 14.80 -9.68 24.57
CA LYS A 317 13.99 -9.97 25.77
C LYS A 317 13.52 -8.75 26.57
N ASP A 318 12.20 -8.52 26.55
CA ASP A 318 11.35 -8.41 27.75
C ASP A 318 10.01 -7.74 27.40
N TYR A 319 9.07 -8.52 26.85
CA TYR A 319 7.65 -8.19 26.93
C TYR A 319 6.85 -9.48 27.09
N ALA A 320 6.86 -10.01 28.31
CA ALA A 320 5.80 -10.85 28.83
C ALA A 320 5.20 -10.13 30.05
N HIS A 321 4.37 -9.12 29.79
CA HIS A 321 3.42 -8.67 30.79
C HIS A 321 2.05 -9.27 30.45
N GLU A 322 1.62 -10.16 31.34
CA GLU A 322 0.27 -10.70 31.41
C GLU A 322 -0.76 -9.58 31.33
N MET A 323 -1.63 -9.62 30.32
CA MET A 323 -2.90 -8.91 30.36
C MET A 323 -3.90 -9.82 31.09
N SER A 324 -4.00 -9.64 32.41
CA SER A 324 -5.11 -10.12 33.22
C SER A 324 -6.33 -9.26 32.89
N VAL A 325 -7.25 -9.79 32.07
CA VAL A 325 -8.55 -9.17 31.82
C VAL A 325 -9.46 -9.47 33.02
N GLU A 326 -9.57 -8.50 33.93
CA GLU A 326 -10.60 -8.52 34.96
C GLU A 326 -11.93 -8.10 34.32
N GLN A 327 -12.73 -9.10 33.96
CA GLN A 327 -14.06 -8.93 33.39
C GLN A 327 -15.04 -8.59 34.53
N ARG A 328 -15.36 -7.30 34.71
CA ARG A 328 -16.49 -6.89 35.56
C ARG A 328 -17.80 -7.34 34.92
N VAL A 329 -18.40 -8.38 35.49
CA VAL A 329 -19.80 -8.75 35.28
C VAL A 329 -20.66 -7.64 35.88
N SER A 330 -21.34 -6.85 35.03
CA SER A 330 -22.40 -5.96 35.49
C SER A 330 -23.65 -6.81 35.74
N GLU A 331 -24.00 -6.97 37.02
CA GLU A 331 -25.28 -7.54 37.45
C GLU A 331 -26.44 -6.67 36.93
N LEU A 332 -27.34 -7.27 36.14
CA LEU A 332 -28.62 -6.67 35.79
C LEU A 332 -29.55 -6.73 37.00
N SER A 333 -30.02 -5.56 37.41
CA SER A 333 -31.05 -5.41 38.43
C SER A 333 -32.39 -5.95 37.92
N ALA A 334 -32.99 -6.88 38.68
CA ALA A 334 -34.34 -7.38 38.44
C ALA A 334 -35.38 -6.24 38.59
N GLY A 335 -36.18 -6.04 37.55
CA GLY A 335 -37.32 -5.11 37.57
C GLY A 335 -38.54 -5.70 38.30
N PRO A 336 -39.43 -4.84 38.83
CA PRO A 336 -40.50 -5.26 39.72
C PRO A 336 -41.67 -5.93 38.99
N ASP A 337 -42.17 -6.96 39.67
CA ASP A 337 -43.31 -7.81 39.35
C ASP A 337 -44.64 -7.02 39.43
N VAL A 338 -45.23 -6.70 38.28
CA VAL A 338 -46.54 -6.03 38.21
C VAL A 338 -47.64 -7.10 38.14
N ARG A 339 -48.17 -7.44 39.31
CA ARG A 339 -49.53 -7.98 39.46
C ARG A 339 -50.53 -6.97 38.86
N ARG A 340 -51.38 -7.40 37.92
CA ARG A 340 -52.70 -6.79 37.76
C ARG A 340 -53.80 -7.83 37.53
N SER A 341 -54.70 -7.82 38.49
CA SER A 341 -55.96 -8.52 38.62
C SER A 341 -56.99 -8.11 37.56
N GLY A 342 -57.68 -9.11 37.02
CA GLY A 342 -59.14 -9.20 36.86
C GLY A 342 -59.94 -8.08 36.19
N ARG A 343 -60.54 -8.40 35.04
CA ARG A 343 -62.00 -8.56 34.88
C ARG A 343 -62.29 -9.29 33.58
#